data_AF-A0A9K3PCB9-F1
#
_entry.id   AF-A0A9K3PCB9-F1
#
_cell.length_a   1.000
_cell.length_b   1.000
_cell.length_c   1.000
_cell.angle_alpha   90.00
_cell.angle_beta   90.00
_cell.angle_gamma   90.00
#
_symmetry.space_group_name_H-M   'P 1'
#
loop_
_entity.id
_entity.type
_entity.pdbx_description
1 polymer ?
#
loop_
_entity_poly.entity_id
_entity_poly.type
_entity_poly.pdbx_seq_one_letter_code
_entity_poly.pdbx_strand_id
1 'polypeptide(L)'
;MKSASTALVAALLYLFPSFVSAWTMKIVQQTATGAFVAASLVLAPMAVNAVDFSGDYADPFHPNCKRQVNVLGQTAYVSGTDGTPGCPPDGSGNPWKLVGKVSGDNIFVDFSPKGGPKDLEGKWEAAPVPGIRWPDGNLWSSKN
;
A
#
# COMPACT_ATOMS: atom_id res chain seq x y z
N MET A 1 -41.76 -48.38 1.86
CA MET A 1 -42.26 -48.81 3.19
C MET A 1 -42.06 -47.67 4.19
N LYS A 2 -43.18 -47.16 4.76
CA LYS A 2 -43.41 -46.44 6.04
C LYS A 2 -42.49 -45.24 6.44
N SER A 3 -42.98 -43.99 6.50
CA SER A 3 -43.83 -43.30 7.53
C SER A 3 -43.00 -42.70 8.68
N ALA A 4 -42.78 -41.37 8.78
CA ALA A 4 -43.59 -40.25 9.34
C ALA A 4 -43.68 -40.18 10.89
N SER A 5 -43.24 -39.06 11.51
CA SER A 5 -44.07 -38.22 12.42
C SER A 5 -43.31 -37.15 13.22
N THR A 6 -44.03 -36.04 13.35
CA THR A 6 -43.82 -34.71 13.95
C THR A 6 -44.04 -34.69 15.47
N ALA A 7 -43.54 -33.66 16.19
CA ALA A 7 -44.27 -33.02 17.30
C ALA A 7 -43.64 -31.66 17.71
N LEU A 8 -44.52 -30.78 18.20
CA LEU A 8 -44.45 -29.33 18.31
C LEU A 8 -45.07 -28.97 19.67
N VAL A 9 -44.50 -28.04 20.46
CA VAL A 9 -45.14 -27.44 21.66
C VAL A 9 -44.57 -26.03 21.83
N ALA A 10 -45.25 -24.95 21.44
CA ALA A 10 -46.40 -24.25 22.03
C ALA A 10 -46.03 -23.22 23.13
N ALA A 11 -46.47 -21.97 22.88
CA ALA A 11 -46.29 -20.75 23.66
C ALA A 11 -47.29 -20.64 24.83
N LEU A 12 -46.98 -19.81 25.83
CA LEU A 12 -47.99 -19.26 26.76
C LEU A 12 -47.67 -17.81 27.16
N LEU A 13 -48.67 -16.95 26.95
CA LEU A 13 -48.78 -15.54 27.37
C LEU A 13 -49.37 -15.44 28.79
N TYR A 14 -48.96 -14.43 29.57
CA TYR A 14 -49.75 -13.88 30.69
C TYR A 14 -49.59 -12.35 30.78
N LEU A 15 -50.58 -11.71 31.41
CA LEU A 15 -51.17 -10.41 31.13
C LEU A 15 -51.08 -9.37 32.29
N PHE A 16 -51.01 -8.07 31.94
CA PHE A 16 -51.55 -6.84 32.60
C PHE A 16 -51.06 -6.39 34.02
N PRO A 17 -51.34 -5.15 34.53
CA PRO A 17 -51.86 -3.89 33.94
C PRO A 17 -51.04 -2.60 34.31
N SER A 18 -51.61 -1.45 33.92
CA SER A 18 -51.16 -0.05 33.94
C SER A 18 -51.16 0.72 35.28
N PHE A 19 -50.61 1.95 35.20
CA PHE A 19 -50.72 3.14 36.07
C PHE A 19 -49.65 3.39 37.13
N VAL A 20 -48.85 4.45 36.92
CA VAL A 20 -48.61 5.69 37.73
C VAL A 20 -47.30 6.30 37.24
N SER A 21 -46.99 7.60 37.22
CA SER A 21 -47.67 8.85 37.58
C SER A 21 -46.79 9.95 36.94
N ALA A 22 -47.43 10.95 36.33
CA ALA A 22 -46.75 12.15 35.87
C ALA A 22 -46.27 12.96 37.08
N TRP A 23 -44.95 13.13 37.23
CA TRP A 23 -44.35 14.18 38.04
C TRP A 23 -43.61 15.14 37.12
N THR A 24 -44.20 16.33 37.03
CA THR A 24 -43.61 17.55 36.50
C THR A 24 -42.30 17.88 37.22
N MET A 25 -41.19 17.96 36.50
CA MET A 25 -40.02 18.70 36.95
C MET A 25 -39.92 20.02 36.19
N LYS A 26 -40.06 21.10 36.96
CA LYS A 26 -39.83 22.49 36.56
C LYS A 26 -38.38 22.68 36.10
N ILE A 27 -38.25 23.30 34.94
CA ILE A 27 -37.33 24.41 34.59
C ILE A 27 -36.06 24.51 35.44
N VAL A 28 -34.92 24.20 34.81
CA VAL A 28 -33.73 25.05 34.90
C VAL A 28 -33.21 25.24 33.48
N GLN A 29 -33.51 26.42 32.92
CA GLN A 29 -32.88 26.91 31.69
C GLN A 29 -31.51 27.46 32.10
N GLN A 30 -30.47 26.62 32.04
CA GLN A 30 -29.09 27.10 32.15
C GLN A 30 -28.71 27.74 30.82
N THR A 31 -28.73 29.07 30.78
CA THR A 31 -28.08 29.86 29.74
C THR A 31 -26.57 29.74 29.92
N ALA A 32 -25.98 28.68 29.38
CA ALA A 32 -24.55 28.64 29.18
C ALA A 32 -24.24 29.42 27.90
N THR A 33 -23.93 30.71 28.04
CA THR A 33 -23.11 31.43 27.05
C THR A 33 -21.70 30.82 27.09
N GLY A 34 -21.56 29.62 26.52
CA GLY A 34 -20.28 28.98 26.29
C GLY A 34 -19.78 29.41 24.92
N ALA A 35 -18.81 30.31 24.89
CA ALA A 35 -18.04 30.57 23.67
C ALA A 35 -17.31 29.26 23.30
N PHE A 36 -17.81 28.55 22.29
CA PHE A 36 -17.07 27.46 21.67
C PHE A 36 -15.86 28.08 20.97
N VAL A 37 -14.69 28.03 21.61
CA VAL A 37 -13.42 28.26 20.91
C VAL A 37 -13.25 27.07 19.99
N ALA A 38 -13.60 27.24 18.72
CA ALA A 38 -13.26 26.29 17.67
C ALA A 38 -11.73 26.22 17.59
N ALA A 39 -11.13 25.25 18.26
CA ALA A 39 -9.74 24.89 18.03
C ALA A 39 -9.66 24.28 16.63
N SER A 40 -9.44 25.12 15.63
CA SER A 40 -9.14 24.68 14.26
C SER A 40 -7.89 23.82 14.30
N LEU A 41 -8.06 22.50 14.21
CA LEU A 41 -6.97 21.57 13.92
C LEU A 41 -6.50 21.87 12.50
N VAL A 42 -5.47 22.71 12.38
CA VAL A 42 -4.72 22.88 11.14
C VAL A 42 -3.97 21.56 10.94
N LEU A 43 -4.57 20.64 10.19
CA LEU A 43 -3.87 19.49 9.64
C LEU A 43 -2.86 20.03 8.63
N ALA A 44 -1.62 20.25 9.07
CA ALA A 44 -0.53 20.48 8.15
C ALA A 44 -0.41 19.26 7.23
N PRO A 45 -0.28 19.43 5.91
CA PRO A 45 0.02 18.30 5.03
C PRO A 45 1.34 17.69 5.49
N MET A 46 1.30 16.40 5.85
CA MET A 46 2.51 15.65 6.12
C MET A 46 3.29 15.61 4.81
N ALA A 47 4.48 16.20 4.79
CA ALA A 47 5.37 16.06 3.65
C ALA A 47 5.71 14.57 3.51
N VAL A 48 5.06 13.89 2.57
CA VAL A 48 5.51 12.59 2.10
C VAL A 48 6.85 12.83 1.43
N ASN A 49 7.93 12.41 2.08
CA ASN A 49 9.23 12.37 1.41
C ASN A 49 9.06 11.44 0.21
N ALA A 50 9.34 11.95 -0.98
CA ALA A 50 9.41 11.10 -2.16
C ALA A 50 10.42 9.97 -1.90
N VAL A 51 10.07 8.75 -2.30
CA VAL A 51 10.99 7.62 -2.23
C VAL A 51 12.23 7.93 -3.07
N ASP A 52 13.41 7.80 -2.46
CA ASP A 52 14.66 7.78 -3.21
C ASP A 52 14.88 6.37 -3.76
N PHE A 53 14.74 6.22 -5.07
CA PHE A 53 15.00 4.96 -5.77
C PHE A 53 16.49 4.72 -6.03
N SER A 54 17.38 5.63 -5.67
CA SER A 54 18.82 5.47 -5.92
C SER A 54 19.41 4.33 -5.11
N GLY A 55 20.20 3.46 -5.74
CA GLY A 55 20.86 2.37 -5.06
C GLY A 55 21.14 1.17 -5.96
N ASP A 56 21.75 0.14 -5.35
CA ASP A 56 21.97 -1.16 -5.97
C ASP A 56 20.87 -2.14 -5.53
N TYR A 57 20.48 -3.02 -6.44
CA TYR A 57 19.38 -3.94 -6.26
C TYR A 57 19.78 -5.39 -6.54
N ALA A 58 19.11 -6.33 -5.87
CA ALA A 58 19.14 -7.75 -6.18
C ALA A 58 17.88 -8.12 -6.97
N ASP A 59 18.08 -8.75 -8.13
CA ASP A 59 17.01 -9.21 -9.01
C ASP A 59 17.02 -10.75 -9.06
N PRO A 60 16.03 -11.43 -8.44
CA PRO A 60 15.99 -12.89 -8.40
C PRO A 60 15.79 -13.53 -9.77
N PHE A 61 15.26 -12.82 -10.76
CA PHE A 61 15.15 -13.32 -12.14
C PHE A 61 16.45 -13.18 -12.93
N HIS A 62 17.41 -12.41 -12.40
CA HIS A 62 18.75 -12.29 -12.96
C HIS A 62 19.83 -12.43 -11.87
N PRO A 63 20.04 -13.65 -11.34
CA PRO A 63 20.96 -13.88 -10.23
C PRO A 63 22.37 -13.35 -10.49
N ASN A 64 22.97 -12.73 -9.47
CA ASN A 64 24.27 -12.05 -9.48
C ASN A 64 24.42 -10.87 -10.46
N CYS A 65 23.45 -10.61 -11.32
CA CYS A 65 23.56 -9.51 -12.26
C CYS A 65 23.39 -8.16 -11.57
N LYS A 66 24.11 -7.15 -12.08
CA LYS A 66 24.04 -5.80 -11.52
C LYS A 66 22.69 -5.17 -11.87
N ARG A 67 22.10 -4.47 -10.91
CA ARG A 67 20.94 -3.61 -11.08
C ARG A 67 21.21 -2.36 -10.25
N GLN A 68 21.29 -1.23 -10.90
CA GLN A 68 21.59 0.04 -10.25
C GLN A 68 20.64 1.10 -10.78
N VAL A 69 20.13 1.93 -9.87
CA VAL A 69 19.34 3.12 -10.18
C VAL A 69 20.08 4.32 -9.63
N ASN A 70 20.18 5.38 -10.42
CA ASN A 70 20.67 6.69 -10.00
C ASN A 70 19.63 7.75 -10.37
N VAL A 71 19.04 8.40 -9.37
CA VAL A 71 18.00 9.41 -9.57
C VAL A 71 18.61 10.81 -9.53
N LEU A 72 18.41 11.59 -10.60
CA LEU A 72 18.76 13.01 -10.68
C LEU A 72 17.49 13.83 -10.92
N GLY A 73 16.98 14.47 -9.87
CA GLY A 73 15.68 15.14 -9.90
C GLY A 73 14.56 14.12 -10.07
N GLN A 74 13.82 14.19 -11.19
CA GLN A 74 12.78 13.21 -11.54
C GLN A 74 13.27 12.16 -12.56
N THR A 75 14.51 12.26 -13.04
CA THR A 75 15.05 11.32 -14.03
C THR A 75 15.74 10.17 -13.33
N ALA A 76 15.39 8.93 -13.71
CA ALA A 76 16.08 7.73 -13.24
C ALA A 76 17.00 7.19 -14.33
N TYR A 77 18.28 7.02 -14.02
CA TYR A 77 19.24 6.31 -14.86
C TYR A 77 19.38 4.89 -14.32
N VAL A 78 18.94 3.91 -15.09
CA VAL A 78 18.93 2.50 -14.66
C VAL A 78 19.98 1.74 -15.46
N SER A 79 20.83 0.98 -14.79
CA SER A 79 21.87 0.20 -15.45
C SER A 79 22.04 -1.17 -14.83
N GLY A 80 22.67 -2.06 -15.59
CA GLY A 80 22.90 -3.42 -15.13
C GLY A 80 23.70 -4.25 -16.10
N THR A 81 23.79 -5.54 -15.80
CA THR A 81 24.38 -6.58 -16.65
C THR A 81 23.38 -7.69 -16.87
N ASP A 82 23.45 -8.42 -17.97
CA ASP A 82 22.68 -9.65 -18.15
C ASP A 82 23.60 -10.81 -18.49
N GLY A 83 23.21 -11.99 -18.02
CA GLY A 83 23.79 -13.26 -18.41
C GLY A 83 22.71 -14.35 -18.40
N THR A 84 23.03 -15.51 -18.97
CA THR A 84 22.13 -16.65 -19.09
C THR A 84 22.77 -17.86 -18.41
N PRO A 85 22.19 -18.44 -17.34
CA PRO A 85 20.92 -18.10 -16.67
C PRO A 85 21.01 -16.93 -15.67
N GLY A 86 22.19 -16.32 -15.52
CA GLY A 86 22.47 -15.19 -14.64
C GLY A 86 23.91 -14.72 -14.89
N CYS A 87 24.43 -13.89 -14.00
CA CYS A 87 25.80 -13.39 -14.10
C CYS A 87 26.75 -14.22 -13.21
N PRO A 88 28.08 -14.19 -13.45
CA PRO A 88 29.06 -14.73 -12.50
C PRO A 88 29.03 -13.97 -11.16
N PRO A 89 29.64 -14.49 -10.09
CA PRO A 89 29.61 -13.86 -8.76
C PRO A 89 30.15 -12.43 -8.69
N ASP A 90 30.99 -12.02 -9.65
CA ASP A 90 31.51 -10.66 -9.78
C ASP A 90 30.52 -9.68 -10.46
N GLY A 91 29.36 -10.20 -10.90
CA GLY A 91 28.32 -9.46 -11.61
C GLY A 91 28.70 -9.03 -13.02
N SER A 92 29.76 -9.59 -13.59
CA SER A 92 30.11 -9.40 -15.00
C SER A 92 29.02 -9.97 -15.93
N GLY A 93 28.89 -9.42 -17.13
CA GLY A 93 27.85 -9.82 -18.07
C GLY A 93 27.68 -8.78 -19.16
N ASN A 94 26.64 -8.93 -19.99
CA ASN A 94 26.32 -8.00 -21.07
C ASN A 94 25.76 -6.70 -20.46
N PRO A 95 26.48 -5.57 -20.50
CA PRO A 95 26.05 -4.35 -19.83
C PRO A 95 24.90 -3.70 -20.59
N TRP A 96 24.02 -3.01 -19.86
CA TRP A 96 22.92 -2.23 -20.42
C TRP A 96 22.67 -0.96 -19.60
N LYS A 97 22.06 0.03 -20.25
CA LYS A 97 21.63 1.30 -19.66
C LYS A 97 20.27 1.69 -20.22
N LEU A 98 19.38 2.12 -19.33
CA LEU A 98 18.03 2.56 -19.61
C LEU A 98 17.78 3.90 -18.90
N VAL A 99 16.70 4.57 -19.30
CA VAL A 99 16.26 5.83 -18.71
C VAL A 99 14.81 5.68 -18.27
N GLY A 100 14.47 6.37 -17.20
CA GLY A 100 13.13 6.39 -16.64
C GLY A 100 12.83 7.70 -15.93
N LYS A 101 11.68 7.72 -15.26
CA LYS A 101 11.19 8.85 -14.46
C LYS A 101 10.66 8.36 -13.11
N VAL A 102 10.83 9.17 -12.08
CA VAL A 102 10.25 8.95 -10.74
C VAL A 102 9.05 9.86 -10.55
N SER A 103 7.99 9.33 -9.95
CA SER A 103 6.78 10.08 -9.58
C SER A 103 6.19 9.50 -8.28
N GLY A 104 6.39 10.21 -7.17
CA GLY A 104 6.00 9.74 -5.85
C GLY A 104 6.68 8.42 -5.49
N ASP A 105 5.87 7.40 -5.21
CA ASP A 105 6.34 6.05 -4.85
C ASP A 105 6.48 5.11 -6.04
N ASN A 106 6.49 5.67 -7.26
CA ASN A 106 6.60 4.91 -8.50
C ASN A 106 7.82 5.35 -9.33
N ILE A 107 8.40 4.39 -10.03
CA ILE A 107 9.42 4.57 -11.06
C ILE A 107 8.91 3.99 -12.38
N PHE A 108 9.13 4.70 -13.49
CA PHE A 108 8.74 4.23 -14.83
C PHE A 108 9.98 4.14 -15.69
N VAL A 109 10.33 2.95 -16.18
CA VAL A 109 11.58 2.71 -16.92
C VAL A 109 11.28 2.24 -18.34
N ASP A 110 12.03 2.78 -19.29
CA ASP A 110 11.98 2.37 -20.69
C ASP A 110 12.83 1.12 -20.92
N PHE A 111 12.17 -0.04 -20.96
CA PHE A 111 12.78 -1.32 -21.28
C PHE A 111 12.72 -1.65 -22.79
N SER A 112 12.20 -0.77 -23.64
CA SER A 112 12.11 -1.00 -25.09
C SER A 112 13.46 -1.27 -25.77
N PRO A 113 14.61 -0.70 -25.35
CA PRO A 113 15.92 -1.07 -25.90
C PRO A 113 16.31 -2.54 -25.63
N LYS A 114 15.65 -3.19 -24.67
CA LYS A 114 15.82 -4.60 -24.32
C LYS A 114 14.65 -5.47 -24.81
N GLY A 115 13.72 -4.90 -25.57
CA GLY A 115 12.52 -5.57 -26.09
C GLY A 115 11.31 -5.57 -25.14
N GLY A 116 11.38 -4.84 -24.02
CA GLY A 116 10.28 -4.70 -23.07
C GLY A 116 9.37 -3.49 -23.32
N PRO A 117 8.44 -3.18 -22.39
CA PRO A 117 7.59 -2.01 -22.46
C PRO A 117 8.36 -0.69 -22.29
N LYS A 118 7.84 0.39 -22.88
CA LYS A 118 8.46 1.74 -22.86
C LYS A 118 8.34 2.49 -21.52
N ASP A 119 7.34 2.17 -20.72
CA ASP A 119 7.09 2.84 -19.44
C ASP A 119 6.66 1.78 -18.43
N LEU A 120 7.53 0.78 -18.18
CA LEU A 120 7.22 -0.24 -17.18
C LEU A 120 7.20 0.41 -15.80
N GLU A 121 6.05 0.35 -15.13
CA GLU A 121 5.84 0.88 -13.79
C GLU A 121 6.42 -0.08 -12.74
N GLY A 122 7.35 0.40 -11.93
CA GLY A 122 7.80 -0.21 -10.69
C GLY A 122 7.28 0.58 -9.50
N LYS A 123 6.82 -0.13 -8.47
CA LYS A 123 6.29 0.47 -7.23
C LYS A 123 7.23 0.22 -6.07
N TRP A 124 7.45 1.22 -5.23
CA TRP A 124 8.22 1.00 -4.01
C TRP A 124 7.43 0.16 -3.01
N GLU A 125 8.03 -0.93 -2.56
CA GLU A 125 7.57 -1.69 -1.41
C GLU A 125 8.56 -1.46 -0.27
N ALA A 126 8.08 -0.97 0.88
CA ALA A 126 8.94 -0.70 2.04
C ALA A 126 9.14 -1.93 2.95
N ALA A 127 8.22 -2.92 2.88
CA ALA A 127 8.22 -4.09 3.76
C ALA A 127 7.59 -5.30 3.03
N PRO A 128 7.96 -6.55 3.40
CA PRO A 128 8.94 -6.91 4.44
C PRO A 128 10.40 -6.73 4.00
N VAL A 129 10.65 -6.68 2.70
CA VAL A 129 11.97 -6.42 2.10
C VAL A 129 11.82 -5.16 1.25
N PRO A 130 12.59 -4.08 1.51
CA PRO A 130 12.48 -2.85 0.74
C PRO A 130 12.95 -3.07 -0.70
N GLY A 131 12.24 -2.51 -1.68
CA GLY A 131 12.62 -2.64 -3.08
C GLY A 131 11.58 -2.15 -4.09
N ILE A 132 11.85 -2.42 -5.36
CA ILE A 132 10.99 -2.07 -6.50
C ILE A 132 10.24 -3.31 -6.96
N ARG A 133 8.91 -3.30 -6.77
CA ARG A 133 8.01 -4.32 -7.28
C ARG A 133 7.64 -4.03 -8.73
N TRP A 134 7.91 -4.99 -9.61
CA TRP A 134 7.53 -4.92 -11.01
C TRP A 134 6.22 -5.69 -11.30
N PRO A 135 5.54 -5.43 -12.43
CA PRO A 135 4.23 -6.04 -12.73
C PRO A 135 4.28 -7.56 -12.98
N ASP A 136 5.45 -8.10 -13.30
CA ASP A 136 5.71 -9.53 -13.45
C ASP A 136 5.88 -10.26 -12.10
N GLY A 137 5.75 -9.53 -10.98
CA GLY A 137 5.94 -10.05 -9.64
C GLY A 137 7.41 -10.06 -9.19
N ASN A 138 8.35 -9.62 -10.01
CA ASN A 138 9.76 -9.53 -9.62
C ASN A 138 9.97 -8.44 -8.55
N LEU A 139 10.75 -8.75 -7.50
CA LEU A 139 11.22 -7.75 -6.53
C LEU A 139 12.67 -7.44 -6.82
N TRP A 140 12.96 -6.22 -7.26
CA TRP A 140 14.31 -5.72 -7.15
C TRP A 140 14.52 -5.27 -5.71
N SER A 141 15.10 -6.15 -4.89
CA SER A 141 15.31 -5.89 -3.46
C SER A 141 16.47 -4.92 -3.29
N SER A 142 16.28 -3.84 -2.54
CA SER A 142 17.36 -2.89 -2.23
C SER A 142 18.49 -3.59 -1.47
N LYS A 143 19.73 -3.29 -1.81
CA LYS A 143 20.94 -3.80 -1.14
C LYS A 143 21.47 -2.90 -0.03
N ASN A 144 20.66 -1.93 0.45
CA ASN A 144 20.93 -1.01 1.57
C ASN A 144 22.14 -1.35 2.45
#